data_AF-A0AA87NSX3-F1
#
_entry.id   AF-A0AA87NSX3-F1
#
_cell.length_a   1.000
_cell.length_b   1.000
_cell.length_c   1.000
_cell.angle_alpha   90.00
_cell.angle_beta   90.00
_cell.angle_gamma   90.00
#
_symmetry.space_group_name_H-M   'P 1'
#
loop_
_entity.id
_entity.type
_entity.pdbx_description
1 polymer ?
#
loop_
_entity_poly.entity_id
_entity_poly.type
_entity_poly.pdbx_seq_one_letter_code
_entity_poly.pdbx_strand_id
1 'polypeptide(L)'
;MQLFQIRYRKYIFCFCFLSTILLTACGIQSFIYLEKPERSGHDPSNLEDLSQRYCEFNTADTANATQAAGYIKGTEIYYRIYERENDCKNDKSIIDDYNAKHPFAAAKYLEETKKYYRLETNQILTRPLIGTHSADVTVRFRLQDYGSPAIDPAQLTINGVSRGIPRRDGRIQNNNKIFNKDNIAIGDDDVQAASSSGTEAYWYVRFYAVSYGYTSTFSTLHSPLEDIGYILIEKN
;
A
#
# COMPACT_ATOMS: atom_id res chain seq x y z
N MET A 1 -60.68 34.50 34.69
CA MET A 1 -59.99 33.25 34.29
C MET A 1 -59.35 33.35 32.89
N GLN A 2 -58.73 34.49 32.53
CA GLN A 2 -58.20 34.76 31.17
C GLN A 2 -56.74 35.25 31.15
N LEU A 3 -56.15 35.60 32.30
CA LEU A 3 -54.79 36.14 32.40
C LEU A 3 -53.69 35.06 32.50
N PHE A 4 -54.04 33.82 32.89
CA PHE A 4 -53.07 32.72 33.04
C PHE A 4 -52.74 32.00 31.72
N GLN A 5 -53.60 32.07 30.70
CA GLN A 5 -53.36 31.41 29.41
C GLN A 5 -52.39 32.17 28.48
N ILE A 6 -52.24 33.49 28.67
CA ILE A 6 -51.41 34.33 27.80
C ILE A 6 -49.92 34.17 28.09
N ARG A 7 -49.55 33.87 29.35
CA ARG A 7 -48.14 33.67 29.73
C ARG A 7 -47.58 32.34 29.22
N TYR A 8 -48.34 31.25 29.26
CA TYR A 8 -47.89 29.93 28.79
C TYR A 8 -47.55 29.88 27.28
N ARG A 9 -48.28 30.65 26.45
CA ARG A 9 -48.10 30.66 25.00
C ARG A 9 -46.77 31.31 24.57
N LYS A 10 -46.23 32.23 25.36
CA LYS A 10 -44.92 32.87 25.12
C LYS A 10 -43.74 31.95 25.51
N TYR A 11 -43.90 31.12 26.55
CA TYR A 11 -42.86 30.18 26.98
C TYR A 11 -42.76 28.94 26.09
N ILE A 12 -43.87 28.47 25.52
CA ILE A 12 -43.86 27.36 24.54
C ILE A 12 -43.09 27.75 23.27
N PHE A 13 -43.25 28.99 22.79
CA PHE A 13 -42.55 29.47 21.61
C PHE A 13 -41.03 29.61 21.84
N CYS A 14 -40.61 30.06 23.04
CA CYS A 14 -39.19 30.09 23.41
C CYS A 14 -38.59 28.68 23.61
N PHE A 15 -39.35 27.72 24.13
CA PHE A 15 -38.85 26.36 24.34
C PHE A 15 -38.68 25.57 23.02
N CYS A 16 -39.53 25.83 22.02
CA CYS A 16 -39.40 25.24 20.68
C CYS A 16 -38.25 25.84 19.85
N PHE A 17 -37.84 27.09 20.11
CA PHE A 17 -36.73 27.72 19.40
C PHE A 17 -35.37 27.40 20.05
N LEU A 18 -35.34 27.11 21.35
CA LEU A 18 -34.12 26.69 22.04
C LEU A 18 -33.76 25.21 21.77
N SER A 19 -34.76 24.36 21.49
CA SER A 19 -34.57 22.95 21.14
C SER A 19 -34.11 22.74 19.69
N THR A 20 -34.36 23.67 18.77
CA THR A 20 -33.83 23.61 17.39
C THR A 20 -32.36 24.03 17.30
N ILE A 21 -31.89 24.89 18.22
CA ILE A 21 -30.48 25.33 18.28
C ILE A 21 -29.58 24.24 18.92
N LEU A 22 -30.13 23.37 19.77
CA LEU A 22 -29.39 22.25 20.39
C LEU A 22 -29.30 20.99 19.51
N LEU A 23 -30.00 20.97 18.37
CA LEU A 23 -29.94 19.87 17.39
C LEU A 23 -28.98 20.14 16.23
N THR A 24 -28.30 21.30 16.20
CA THR A 24 -27.03 21.40 15.48
C THR A 24 -26.00 20.67 16.32
N ALA A 25 -26.11 19.34 16.34
CA ALA A 25 -25.04 18.46 16.77
C ALA A 25 -23.77 19.00 16.11
N CYS A 26 -22.81 19.37 16.94
CA CYS A 26 -21.46 19.70 16.55
C CYS A 26 -20.96 18.47 15.76
N GLY A 27 -21.11 18.52 14.43
CA GLY A 27 -20.74 17.43 13.55
C GLY A 27 -19.23 17.33 13.57
N ILE A 28 -18.69 16.56 14.53
CA ILE A 28 -17.31 16.13 14.48
C ILE A 28 -17.13 15.50 13.12
N GLN A 29 -16.32 16.15 12.29
CA GLN A 29 -15.99 15.69 10.96
C GLN A 29 -15.37 14.30 11.13
N SER A 30 -16.08 13.25 10.72
CA SER A 30 -15.55 11.89 10.82
C SER A 30 -14.30 11.81 9.94
N PHE A 31 -13.14 11.66 10.56
CA PHE A 31 -11.89 11.46 9.84
C PHE A 31 -11.91 10.06 9.24
N ILE A 32 -11.90 9.98 7.91
CA ILE A 32 -11.83 8.71 7.18
C ILE A 32 -10.36 8.36 7.03
N TYR A 33 -9.99 7.18 7.51
CA TYR A 33 -8.67 6.61 7.29
C TYR A 33 -8.80 5.16 6.85
N LEU A 34 -7.72 4.64 6.25
CA LEU A 34 -7.63 3.25 5.86
C LEU A 34 -6.68 2.53 6.82
N GLU A 35 -7.08 1.36 7.29
CA GLU A 35 -6.20 0.42 7.95
C GLU A 35 -5.24 -0.18 6.93
N LYS A 36 -4.01 -0.44 7.37
CA LYS A 36 -2.96 -0.97 6.48
C LYS A 36 -3.04 -2.50 6.35
N PRO A 37 -2.55 -3.08 5.24
CA PRO A 37 -2.28 -4.50 5.17
C PRO A 37 -1.32 -4.96 6.28
N GLU A 38 -1.31 -6.26 6.57
CA GLU A 38 -0.45 -6.85 7.60
C GLU A 38 0.45 -7.91 6.97
N ARG A 39 1.77 -7.78 7.13
CA ARG A 39 2.71 -8.79 6.65
C ARG A 39 2.40 -10.14 7.32
N SER A 40 2.47 -11.23 6.55
CA SER A 40 2.42 -12.55 7.18
C SER A 40 3.70 -12.77 7.99
N GLY A 41 3.80 -13.84 8.78
CA GLY A 41 5.02 -14.12 9.56
C GLY A 41 6.29 -14.31 8.70
N HIS A 42 6.18 -14.29 7.37
CA HIS A 42 7.25 -14.48 6.41
C HIS A 42 7.95 -13.16 6.04
N ASP A 43 9.28 -13.14 6.15
CA ASP A 43 10.13 -12.03 5.71
C ASP A 43 11.18 -12.55 4.71
N PRO A 44 11.08 -12.21 3.41
CA PRO A 44 12.03 -12.70 2.40
C PRO A 44 13.42 -12.07 2.48
N SER A 45 13.61 -11.07 3.35
CA SER A 45 14.86 -10.32 3.46
C SER A 45 16.02 -11.24 3.86
N ASN A 46 17.12 -11.19 3.09
CA ASN A 46 18.34 -11.98 3.32
C ASN A 46 18.17 -13.51 3.28
N LEU A 47 17.16 -14.02 2.58
CA LEU A 47 17.00 -15.47 2.42
C LEU A 47 17.78 -15.98 1.21
N GLU A 48 18.78 -16.81 1.47
CA GLU A 48 19.55 -17.52 0.43
C GLU A 48 18.72 -18.61 -0.25
N ASP A 49 17.87 -19.31 0.53
CA ASP A 49 16.99 -20.36 0.00
C ASP A 49 16.05 -19.79 -1.06
N LEU A 50 16.26 -20.25 -2.30
CA LEU A 50 15.47 -19.88 -3.45
C LEU A 50 13.98 -20.15 -3.23
N SER A 51 13.61 -21.19 -2.47
CA SER A 51 12.21 -21.51 -2.19
C SER A 51 11.50 -20.40 -1.40
N GLN A 52 12.25 -19.63 -0.62
CA GLN A 52 11.72 -18.60 0.29
C GLN A 52 11.67 -17.19 -0.33
N ARG A 53 12.10 -17.03 -1.60
CA ARG A 53 12.11 -15.74 -2.32
C ARG A 53 10.72 -15.33 -2.82
N TYR A 54 9.81 -15.09 -1.88
CA TYR A 54 8.45 -14.60 -2.10
C TYR A 54 8.04 -13.64 -0.98
N CYS A 55 7.16 -12.69 -1.30
CA CYS A 55 6.50 -11.85 -0.29
C CYS A 55 5.10 -12.40 -0.03
N GLU A 56 4.61 -12.24 1.20
CA GLU A 56 3.25 -12.59 1.59
C GLU A 56 2.71 -11.63 2.65
N PHE A 57 1.45 -11.24 2.52
CA PHE A 57 0.74 -10.39 3.46
C PHE A 57 -0.77 -10.60 3.36
N ASN A 58 -1.51 -10.17 4.38
CA ASN A 58 -2.97 -10.12 4.36
C ASN A 58 -3.42 -8.68 4.10
N THR A 59 -4.43 -8.53 3.25
CA THR A 59 -5.16 -7.27 3.11
C THR A 59 -5.93 -6.94 4.40
N ALA A 60 -6.38 -5.69 4.55
CA ALA A 60 -7.20 -5.23 5.68
C ALA A 60 -8.64 -4.91 5.26
N ASP A 61 -9.20 -5.72 4.35
CA ASP A 61 -10.54 -5.56 3.80
C ASP A 61 -11.61 -5.58 4.90
N THR A 62 -11.49 -6.43 5.92
CA THR A 62 -12.47 -6.55 7.02
C THR A 62 -12.57 -5.24 7.81
N ALA A 63 -11.43 -4.69 8.21
CA ALA A 63 -11.38 -3.46 8.99
C ALA A 63 -11.82 -2.25 8.16
N ASN A 64 -11.35 -2.15 6.92
CA ASN A 64 -11.69 -1.07 6.00
C ASN A 64 -13.16 -1.11 5.55
N ALA A 65 -13.78 -2.29 5.44
CA ALA A 65 -15.21 -2.41 5.15
C ALA A 65 -16.08 -1.81 6.26
N THR A 66 -15.60 -1.79 7.49
CA THR A 66 -16.32 -1.20 8.64
C THR A 66 -16.05 0.29 8.77
N GLN A 67 -14.78 0.70 8.69
CA GLN A 67 -14.35 2.06 9.04
C GLN A 67 -14.32 3.03 7.86
N ALA A 68 -14.16 2.52 6.63
CA ALA A 68 -13.98 3.30 5.42
C ALA A 68 -14.87 2.80 4.27
N ALA A 69 -16.06 2.28 4.63
CA ALA A 69 -17.06 1.80 3.69
C ALA A 69 -17.31 2.82 2.56
N GLY A 70 -17.16 2.38 1.31
CA GLY A 70 -17.34 3.23 0.12
C GLY A 70 -16.10 4.03 -0.30
N TYR A 71 -15.12 4.22 0.59
CA TYR A 71 -13.89 4.98 0.32
C TYR A 71 -12.73 4.08 -0.11
N ILE A 72 -12.58 2.92 0.51
CA ILE A 72 -11.60 1.90 0.11
C ILE A 72 -11.85 1.44 -1.34
N LYS A 73 -10.76 1.25 -2.10
CA LYS A 73 -10.78 0.68 -3.46
C LYS A 73 -9.98 -0.62 -3.55
N GLY A 74 -8.98 -0.80 -2.70
CA GLY A 74 -8.21 -2.04 -2.62
C GLY A 74 -6.84 -1.85 -1.99
N THR A 75 -5.87 -2.64 -2.41
CA THR A 75 -4.48 -2.60 -1.92
C THR A 75 -3.50 -2.43 -3.08
N GLU A 76 -2.47 -1.63 -2.84
CA GLU A 76 -1.34 -1.41 -3.73
C GLU A 76 -0.06 -2.02 -3.14
N ILE A 77 0.86 -2.37 -4.03
CA ILE A 77 2.22 -2.77 -3.69
C ILE A 77 3.16 -1.80 -4.39
N TYR A 78 4.06 -1.19 -3.63
CA TYR A 78 5.11 -0.31 -4.12
C TYR A 78 6.45 -1.03 -4.04
N TYR A 79 7.32 -0.81 -5.01
CA TYR A 79 8.65 -1.37 -5.01
C TYR A 79 9.72 -0.34 -5.39
N ARG A 80 10.95 -0.59 -4.95
CA ARG A 80 12.15 0.08 -5.45
C ARG A 80 13.30 -0.92 -5.50
N ILE A 81 14.13 -0.81 -6.54
CA ILE A 81 15.28 -1.68 -6.76
C ILE A 81 16.53 -0.94 -6.27
N TYR A 82 17.35 -1.59 -5.46
CA TYR A 82 18.62 -1.04 -4.99
C TYR A 82 19.77 -1.88 -5.48
N GLU A 83 20.83 -1.22 -5.92
CA GLU A 83 22.09 -1.87 -6.26
C GLU A 83 22.83 -2.40 -5.04
N ARG A 84 22.59 -1.80 -3.86
CA ARG A 84 23.33 -2.06 -2.64
C ARG A 84 22.41 -2.32 -1.45
N GLU A 85 22.71 -3.35 -0.66
CA GLU A 85 21.96 -3.71 0.55
C GLU A 85 21.92 -2.56 1.57
N ASN A 86 23.07 -1.91 1.80
CA ASN A 86 23.17 -0.84 2.79
C ASN A 86 22.28 0.35 2.42
N ASP A 87 22.20 0.68 1.13
CA ASP A 87 21.33 1.76 0.64
C ASP A 87 19.85 1.37 0.84
N CYS A 88 19.49 0.12 0.51
CA CYS A 88 18.16 -0.44 0.75
C CYS A 88 17.76 -0.40 2.24
N LYS A 89 18.67 -0.76 3.15
CA LYS A 89 18.43 -0.77 4.61
C LYS A 89 18.36 0.65 5.20
N ASN A 90 19.23 1.55 4.75
CA ASN A 90 19.21 2.95 5.20
C ASN A 90 17.93 3.64 4.75
N ASP A 91 17.53 3.44 3.50
CA ASP A 91 16.33 4.07 2.97
C ASP A 91 15.06 3.54 3.66
N LYS A 92 15.01 2.23 3.96
CA LYS A 92 13.97 1.63 4.82
C LYS A 92 13.86 2.36 6.17
N SER A 93 14.97 2.55 6.88
CA SER A 93 14.94 3.23 8.19
C SER A 93 14.39 4.66 8.08
N ILE A 94 14.71 5.37 7.00
CA ILE A 94 14.21 6.74 6.76
C ILE A 94 12.72 6.71 6.45
N ILE A 95 12.27 5.74 5.63
CA ILE A 95 10.87 5.57 5.26
C ILE A 95 10.03 5.19 6.48
N ASP A 96 10.51 4.27 7.33
CA ASP A 96 9.79 3.84 8.52
C ASP A 96 9.60 4.98 9.52
N ASP A 97 10.64 5.80 9.74
CA ASP A 97 10.56 7.00 10.58
C ASP A 97 9.55 8.01 10.01
N TYR A 98 9.57 8.23 8.68
CA TYR A 98 8.60 9.09 8.02
C TYR A 98 7.17 8.54 8.15
N ASN A 99 6.98 7.24 7.95
CA ASN A 99 5.69 6.57 8.06
C ASN A 99 5.12 6.64 9.47
N ALA A 100 5.96 6.52 10.51
CA ALA A 100 5.55 6.68 11.89
C ALA A 100 5.06 8.11 12.19
N LYS A 101 5.68 9.13 11.59
CA LYS A 101 5.32 10.55 11.78
C LYS A 101 4.18 11.02 10.87
N HIS A 102 4.06 10.44 9.69
CA HIS A 102 3.17 10.89 8.61
C HIS A 102 2.49 9.71 7.89
N PRO A 103 1.76 8.83 8.61
CA PRO A 103 1.29 7.55 8.07
C PRO A 103 0.48 7.69 6.79
N PHE A 104 -0.50 8.60 6.76
CA PHE A 104 -1.41 8.78 5.62
C PHE A 104 -0.79 9.54 4.43
N ALA A 105 0.42 10.08 4.60
CA ALA A 105 1.19 10.74 3.53
C ALA A 105 2.38 9.90 3.04
N ALA A 106 2.64 8.76 3.68
CA ALA A 106 3.84 7.96 3.45
C ALA A 106 3.85 7.31 2.06
N ALA A 107 2.71 6.87 1.53
CA ALA A 107 2.63 6.36 0.15
C ALA A 107 2.96 7.43 -0.89
N LYS A 108 2.48 8.66 -0.69
CA LYS A 108 2.84 9.79 -1.56
C LYS A 108 4.34 10.11 -1.47
N TYR A 109 4.91 10.03 -0.27
CA TYR A 109 6.35 10.18 -0.06
C TYR A 109 7.16 9.09 -0.78
N LEU A 110 6.69 7.84 -0.76
CA LEU A 110 7.29 6.74 -1.52
C LEU A 110 7.37 7.09 -3.02
N GLU A 111 6.25 7.45 -3.63
CA GLU A 111 6.17 7.72 -5.06
C GLU A 111 6.97 8.98 -5.47
N GLU A 112 6.71 10.10 -4.80
CA GLU A 112 7.19 11.40 -5.27
C GLU A 112 8.63 11.69 -4.87
N THR A 113 9.01 11.27 -3.65
CA THR A 113 10.33 11.56 -3.07
C THR A 113 11.26 10.37 -3.17
N LYS A 114 10.82 9.19 -2.72
CA LYS A 114 11.64 7.98 -2.72
C LYS A 114 11.63 7.22 -4.03
N LYS A 115 10.94 7.70 -5.07
CA LYS A 115 10.92 7.08 -6.41
C LYS A 115 10.59 5.59 -6.37
N TYR A 116 9.67 5.21 -5.49
CA TYR A 116 9.05 3.90 -5.53
C TYR A 116 8.02 3.88 -6.65
N TYR A 117 7.94 2.73 -7.32
CA TYR A 117 7.04 2.48 -8.42
C TYR A 117 5.98 1.46 -8.01
N ARG A 118 4.86 1.43 -8.73
CA ARG A 118 3.81 0.44 -8.42
C ARG A 118 4.16 -0.90 -9.04
N LEU A 119 3.98 -1.96 -8.28
CA LEU A 119 3.99 -3.29 -8.83
C LEU A 119 2.76 -3.46 -9.72
N GLU A 120 2.97 -4.01 -10.91
CA GLU A 120 1.90 -4.41 -11.84
C GLU A 120 1.97 -5.92 -12.04
N THR A 121 1.03 -6.46 -12.81
CA THR A 121 1.19 -7.80 -13.40
C THR A 121 1.07 -7.72 -14.92
N ASN A 122 1.40 -8.81 -15.61
CA ASN A 122 1.10 -8.92 -17.03
C ASN A 122 -0.41 -8.89 -17.37
N GLN A 123 -1.29 -8.90 -16.37
CA GLN A 123 -2.75 -8.89 -16.52
C GLN A 123 -3.40 -7.64 -15.89
N ILE A 124 -2.76 -7.01 -14.90
CA ILE A 124 -3.31 -5.90 -14.13
C ILE A 124 -2.33 -4.73 -14.19
N LEU A 125 -2.71 -3.68 -14.92
CA LEU A 125 -1.91 -2.47 -15.12
C LEU A 125 -2.53 -1.24 -14.42
N THR A 126 -3.75 -1.35 -13.91
CA THR A 126 -4.51 -0.23 -13.33
C THR A 126 -4.47 -0.24 -11.81
N ARG A 127 -4.90 0.87 -11.19
CA ARG A 127 -5.16 0.96 -9.74
C ARG A 127 -6.56 0.42 -9.41
N PRO A 128 -6.75 -0.30 -8.28
CA PRO A 128 -5.72 -0.90 -7.44
C PRO A 128 -5.13 -2.19 -8.05
N LEU A 129 -3.93 -2.59 -7.61
CA LEU A 129 -3.36 -3.89 -7.98
C LEU A 129 -4.23 -5.06 -7.44
N ILE A 130 -4.67 -4.94 -6.19
CA ILE A 130 -5.57 -5.89 -5.52
C ILE A 130 -6.88 -5.16 -5.23
N GLY A 131 -7.99 -5.61 -5.80
CA GLY A 131 -9.33 -5.07 -5.49
C GLY A 131 -9.79 -5.40 -4.07
N THR A 132 -10.90 -4.81 -3.63
CA THR A 132 -11.52 -5.15 -2.33
C THR A 132 -12.13 -6.54 -2.32
N HIS A 133 -12.12 -7.18 -1.15
CA HIS A 133 -12.77 -8.46 -0.87
C HIS A 133 -13.75 -8.34 0.30
N SER A 134 -14.57 -9.36 0.53
CA SER A 134 -15.53 -9.39 1.64
C SER A 134 -14.90 -9.67 3.01
N ALA A 135 -13.66 -10.14 3.01
CA ALA A 135 -12.85 -10.44 4.18
C ALA A 135 -11.38 -10.31 3.76
N ASP A 136 -10.48 -10.26 4.75
CA ASP A 136 -9.04 -10.23 4.50
C ASP A 136 -8.60 -11.43 3.66
N VAL A 137 -7.87 -11.15 2.59
CA VAL A 137 -7.28 -12.14 1.69
C VAL A 137 -5.76 -12.15 1.78
N THR A 138 -5.18 -13.34 1.66
CA THR A 138 -3.73 -13.52 1.57
C THR A 138 -3.27 -13.23 0.15
N VAL A 139 -2.34 -12.30 0.05
CA VAL A 139 -1.63 -11.96 -1.19
C VAL A 139 -0.23 -12.53 -1.08
N ARG A 140 0.17 -13.30 -2.09
CA ARG A 140 1.52 -13.87 -2.19
C ARG A 140 2.09 -13.55 -3.55
N PHE A 141 3.36 -13.17 -3.66
CA PHE A 141 3.97 -12.99 -4.97
C PHE A 141 5.45 -13.35 -5.06
N ARG A 142 5.83 -13.81 -6.26
CA ARG A 142 7.21 -14.10 -6.71
C ARG A 142 7.50 -13.36 -8.01
N LEU A 143 8.65 -12.70 -8.07
CA LEU A 143 9.01 -11.82 -9.18
C LEU A 143 9.49 -12.56 -10.43
N GLN A 144 10.19 -13.67 -10.23
CA GLN A 144 10.75 -14.52 -11.28
C GLN A 144 10.77 -15.98 -10.84
N ASP A 145 11.06 -16.86 -11.78
CA ASP A 145 11.35 -18.26 -11.51
C ASP A 145 12.74 -18.35 -10.87
N TYR A 146 12.82 -18.95 -9.69
CA TYR A 146 14.09 -19.13 -8.98
C TYR A 146 14.50 -20.60 -9.02
N GLY A 147 15.73 -20.86 -9.47
CA GLY A 147 16.28 -22.21 -9.60
C GLY A 147 15.84 -22.93 -10.89
N SER A 148 16.43 -24.10 -11.13
CA SER A 148 16.12 -24.93 -12.30
C SER A 148 16.06 -26.42 -11.89
N PRO A 149 14.90 -27.09 -12.02
CA PRO A 149 13.61 -26.55 -12.45
C PRO A 149 12.95 -25.67 -11.38
N ALA A 150 12.16 -24.68 -11.79
CA ALA A 150 11.36 -23.89 -10.87
C ALA A 150 10.13 -24.70 -10.43
N ILE A 151 10.05 -25.03 -9.14
CA ILE A 151 8.92 -25.78 -8.54
C ILE A 151 7.76 -24.84 -8.17
N ASP A 152 8.09 -23.57 -7.91
CA ASP A 152 7.14 -22.51 -7.52
C ASP A 152 7.38 -21.28 -8.42
N PRO A 153 6.54 -21.08 -9.44
CA PRO A 153 6.81 -20.13 -10.52
C PRO A 153 6.55 -18.68 -10.10
N ALA A 154 7.02 -17.75 -10.93
CA ALA A 154 6.71 -16.33 -10.85
C ALA A 154 5.20 -16.10 -11.01
N GLN A 155 4.55 -15.61 -9.96
CA GLN A 155 3.14 -15.24 -9.99
C GLN A 155 2.78 -14.38 -8.78
N LEU A 156 1.76 -13.55 -8.94
CA LEU A 156 0.98 -12.99 -7.84
C LEU A 156 -0.28 -13.83 -7.68
N THR A 157 -0.57 -14.26 -6.45
CA THR A 157 -1.79 -14.98 -6.10
C THR A 157 -2.56 -14.24 -5.02
N ILE A 158 -3.89 -14.38 -5.08
CA ILE A 158 -4.82 -13.94 -4.04
C ILE A 158 -5.59 -15.17 -3.58
N ASN A 159 -5.45 -15.56 -2.31
CA ASN A 159 -5.97 -16.82 -1.77
C ASN A 159 -5.62 -18.03 -2.66
N GLY A 160 -4.37 -18.06 -3.18
CA GLY A 160 -3.88 -19.11 -4.07
C GLY A 160 -4.34 -19.01 -5.54
N VAL A 161 -5.23 -18.07 -5.89
CA VAL A 161 -5.68 -17.86 -7.28
C VAL A 161 -4.73 -16.89 -7.99
N SER A 162 -4.12 -17.35 -9.09
CA SER A 162 -3.18 -16.54 -9.89
C SER A 162 -3.84 -15.31 -10.51
N ARG A 163 -3.10 -14.19 -10.48
CA ARG A 163 -3.45 -12.87 -11.03
C ARG A 163 -2.37 -12.36 -12.01
N GLY A 164 -1.58 -13.28 -12.54
CA GLY A 164 -0.51 -12.99 -13.48
C GLY A 164 0.87 -12.91 -12.85
N ILE A 165 1.85 -12.59 -13.68
CA ILE A 165 3.27 -12.51 -13.33
C ILE A 165 3.58 -11.07 -12.91
N PRO A 166 4.17 -10.84 -11.72
CA PRO A 166 4.59 -9.50 -11.30
C PRO A 166 5.53 -8.83 -12.31
N ARG A 167 5.33 -7.54 -12.54
CA ARG A 167 6.12 -6.73 -13.46
C ARG A 167 6.40 -5.35 -12.87
N ARG A 168 7.49 -4.77 -13.36
CA ARG A 168 7.82 -3.36 -13.14
C ARG A 168 6.76 -2.47 -13.78
N ASP A 169 6.61 -1.28 -13.21
CA ASP A 169 5.55 -0.32 -13.50
C ASP A 169 5.46 0.04 -14.99
N GLY A 170 4.26 0.45 -15.43
CA GLY A 170 3.94 0.84 -16.79
C GLY A 170 4.88 1.89 -17.40
N ARG A 171 5.49 2.74 -16.57
CA ARG A 171 6.46 3.79 -16.94
C ARG A 171 7.84 3.26 -17.32
N ILE A 172 8.20 2.05 -16.91
CA ILE A 172 9.46 1.41 -17.30
C ILE A 172 9.38 0.94 -18.76
N GLN A 173 10.49 0.99 -19.49
CA GLN A 173 10.54 0.54 -20.87
C GLN A 173 10.04 -0.91 -21.01
N ASN A 174 9.23 -1.21 -22.02
CA ASN A 174 8.51 -2.48 -22.13
C ASN A 174 9.43 -3.73 -22.12
N ASN A 175 10.60 -3.63 -22.74
CA ASN A 175 11.62 -4.69 -22.73
C ASN A 175 12.23 -4.93 -21.35
N ASN A 176 12.21 -3.93 -20.46
CA ASN A 176 12.81 -3.99 -19.13
C ASN A 176 11.80 -4.34 -18.02
N LYS A 177 10.52 -4.61 -18.35
CA LYS A 177 9.45 -4.78 -17.36
C LYS A 177 9.51 -6.05 -16.52
N ILE A 178 10.27 -7.05 -16.94
CA ILE A 178 10.41 -8.31 -16.20
C ILE A 178 11.54 -8.15 -15.18
N PHE A 179 11.29 -8.60 -13.96
CA PHE A 179 12.28 -8.64 -12.89
C PHE A 179 13.28 -9.78 -13.11
N ASN A 180 14.36 -9.53 -13.82
CA ASN A 180 15.47 -10.48 -13.98
C ASN A 180 16.80 -9.74 -14.19
N LYS A 181 17.89 -10.49 -14.18
CA LYS A 181 19.26 -9.97 -14.31
C LYS A 181 19.54 -9.21 -15.61
N ASP A 182 18.83 -9.56 -16.69
CA ASP A 182 19.05 -9.00 -18.03
C ASP A 182 18.29 -7.69 -18.27
N ASN A 183 17.26 -7.43 -17.45
CA ASN A 183 16.32 -6.34 -17.66
C ASN A 183 16.44 -5.21 -16.63
N ILE A 184 17.21 -5.42 -15.55
CA ILE A 184 17.46 -4.41 -14.51
C ILE A 184 18.83 -3.79 -14.77
N ALA A 185 18.87 -2.48 -14.96
CA ALA A 185 20.11 -1.75 -15.21
C ALA A 185 20.24 -0.50 -14.33
N ILE A 186 21.49 -0.11 -14.07
CA ILE A 186 21.80 1.20 -13.51
C ILE A 186 21.30 2.26 -14.49
N GLY A 187 20.53 3.22 -13.99
CA GLY A 187 19.94 4.29 -14.79
C GLY A 187 18.47 4.09 -15.12
N ASP A 188 17.89 2.90 -14.86
CA ASP A 188 16.45 2.74 -14.85
C ASP A 188 15.82 3.60 -13.72
N ASP A 189 14.66 4.21 -13.97
CA ASP A 189 14.08 5.21 -13.04
C ASP A 189 13.70 4.65 -11.65
N ASP A 190 13.40 3.35 -11.57
CA ASP A 190 13.06 2.62 -10.35
C ASP A 190 14.28 1.94 -9.69
N VAL A 191 15.49 2.18 -10.22
CA VAL A 191 16.77 1.65 -9.70
C VAL A 191 17.55 2.76 -8.99
N GLN A 192 17.85 2.53 -7.70
CA GLN A 192 18.80 3.31 -6.94
C GLN A 192 20.21 2.75 -7.17
N ALA A 193 21.03 3.50 -7.92
CA ALA A 193 22.46 3.23 -8.07
C ALA A 193 23.17 3.29 -6.71
N ALA A 194 24.22 2.49 -6.56
CA ALA A 194 24.98 2.40 -5.33
C ALA A 194 25.59 3.76 -4.95
N SER A 195 25.43 4.14 -3.69
CA SER A 195 26.00 5.39 -3.14
C SER A 195 27.53 5.38 -3.08
N SER A 196 28.16 4.20 -3.19
CA SER A 196 29.60 4.03 -3.29
C SER A 196 29.95 2.77 -4.09
N SER A 197 31.22 2.61 -4.46
CA SER A 197 31.72 1.38 -5.08
C SER A 197 31.39 0.13 -4.25
N GLY A 198 30.97 -0.94 -4.92
CA GLY A 198 30.67 -2.24 -4.33
C GLY A 198 30.64 -3.35 -5.38
N THR A 199 30.69 -4.61 -4.93
CA THR A 199 30.68 -5.81 -5.79
C THR A 199 29.50 -6.72 -5.43
N GLU A 200 28.35 -6.14 -5.10
CA GLU A 200 27.21 -6.93 -4.67
C GLU A 200 26.63 -7.74 -5.83
N ALA A 201 26.48 -9.05 -5.60
CA ALA A 201 26.01 -10.02 -6.59
C ALA A 201 24.50 -9.93 -6.87
N TYR A 202 23.76 -9.16 -6.08
CA TYR A 202 22.30 -9.09 -6.15
C TYR A 202 21.79 -7.66 -6.26
N TRP A 203 20.68 -7.50 -6.96
CA TRP A 203 19.72 -6.41 -6.80
C TRP A 203 18.80 -6.69 -5.61
N TYR A 204 18.46 -5.64 -4.87
CA TYR A 204 17.59 -5.72 -3.69
C TYR A 204 16.28 -5.03 -4.02
N VAL A 205 15.22 -5.79 -4.27
CA VAL A 205 13.90 -5.23 -4.60
C VAL A 205 13.09 -5.14 -3.32
N ARG A 206 12.97 -3.93 -2.76
CA ARG A 206 12.21 -3.66 -1.52
C ARG A 206 10.77 -3.34 -1.82
N PHE A 207 9.87 -3.77 -0.95
CA PHE A 207 8.44 -3.62 -1.13
C PHE A 207 7.73 -3.01 0.08
N TYR A 208 6.67 -2.26 -0.20
CA TYR A 208 5.68 -1.84 0.78
C TYR A 208 4.27 -2.12 0.27
N ALA A 209 3.37 -2.58 1.15
CA ALA A 209 1.95 -2.71 0.87
C ALA A 209 1.16 -1.57 1.54
N VAL A 210 0.08 -1.11 0.90
CA VAL A 210 -0.76 -0.03 1.42
C VAL A 210 -2.19 -0.15 0.91
N SER A 211 -3.17 0.10 1.78
CA SER A 211 -4.57 0.20 1.36
C SER A 211 -4.82 1.54 0.69
N TYR A 212 -5.62 1.50 -0.37
CA TYR A 212 -5.80 2.58 -1.33
C TYR A 212 -7.28 2.89 -1.51
N GLY A 213 -7.61 4.18 -1.54
CA GLY A 213 -8.99 4.63 -1.69
C GLY A 213 -9.11 6.07 -2.19
N TYR A 214 -10.34 6.57 -2.19
CA TYR A 214 -10.64 7.97 -2.48
C TYR A 214 -11.69 8.51 -1.53
N THR A 215 -11.60 9.79 -1.18
CA THR A 215 -12.70 10.54 -0.56
C THR A 215 -13.86 10.72 -1.53
N SER A 216 -15.00 11.21 -1.03
CA SER A 216 -16.15 11.63 -1.86
C SER A 216 -15.82 12.77 -2.84
N THR A 217 -14.75 13.52 -2.57
CA THR A 217 -14.22 14.58 -3.45
C THR A 217 -13.06 14.09 -4.34
N PHE A 218 -12.89 12.78 -4.48
CA PHE A 218 -11.85 12.15 -5.32
C PHE A 218 -10.41 12.46 -4.90
N SER A 219 -10.19 12.84 -3.64
CA SER A 219 -8.84 12.94 -3.10
C SER A 219 -8.34 11.55 -2.70
N THR A 220 -7.11 11.20 -3.08
CA THR A 220 -6.53 9.89 -2.76
C THR A 220 -6.39 9.69 -1.26
N LEU A 221 -6.78 8.51 -0.78
CA LEU A 221 -6.58 8.04 0.58
C LEU A 221 -5.59 6.88 0.58
N HIS A 222 -4.67 6.90 1.53
CA HIS A 222 -3.73 5.81 1.79
C HIS A 222 -3.75 5.47 3.27
N SER A 223 -3.59 4.19 3.58
CA SER A 223 -3.24 3.74 4.93
C SER A 223 -1.77 4.10 5.26
N PRO A 224 -1.32 3.88 6.51
CA PRO A 224 0.12 3.73 6.76
C PRO A 224 0.73 2.64 5.87
N LEU A 225 2.05 2.69 5.68
CA LEU A 225 2.79 1.64 4.96
C LEU A 225 2.96 0.39 5.82
N GLU A 226 2.92 -0.76 5.15
CA GLU A 226 3.41 -2.04 5.68
C GLU A 226 4.68 -2.46 4.93
N ASP A 227 5.79 -2.66 5.64
CA ASP A 227 7.01 -3.21 5.04
C ASP A 227 6.85 -4.72 4.85
N ILE A 228 6.94 -5.18 3.60
CA ILE A 228 6.81 -6.61 3.27
C ILE A 228 8.16 -7.26 2.90
N GLY A 229 9.26 -6.55 3.17
CA GLY A 229 10.63 -7.04 3.00
C GLY A 229 11.23 -6.73 1.62
N TYR A 230 12.31 -7.44 1.29
CA TYR A 230 12.90 -7.38 -0.05
C TYR A 230 13.24 -8.76 -0.59
N ILE A 231 13.27 -8.86 -1.92
CA ILE A 231 13.67 -10.06 -2.65
C ILE A 231 14.97 -9.79 -3.42
N LEU A 232 15.84 -10.79 -3.44
CA LEU A 232 17.13 -10.76 -4.16
C LEU A 232 16.98 -11.27 -5.60
N ILE A 233 17.50 -10.50 -6.56
CA ILE A 233 17.64 -10.88 -7.97
C ILE A 233 19.13 -10.82 -8.33
N GLU A 234 19.67 -11.84 -8.99
CA GLU A 234 21.08 -11.82 -9.40
C GLU A 234 21.38 -10.65 -10.34
N LYS A 235 22.59 -10.09 -10.22
CA LYS A 235 23.14 -9.19 -11.23
C LYS A 235 23.81 -10.00 -12.35
N ASN A 236 23.92 -9.37 -13.52
CA ASN A 236 24.77 -9.87 -14.60
C ASN A 236 26.25 -9.62 -14.31
#